data_AF-A0A930NSH7-F1
#
_entry.id   AF-A0A930NSH7-F1
#
_cell.length_a   1.000
_cell.length_b   1.000
_cell.length_c   1.000
_cell.angle_alpha   90.00
_cell.angle_beta   90.00
_cell.angle_gamma   90.00
#
_symmetry.space_group_name_H-M   'P 1'
#
loop_
_entity.id
_entity.type
_entity.pdbx_description
1 polymer ?
#
loop_
_entity_poly.entity_id
_entity_poly.type
_entity_poly.pdbx_seq_one_letter_code
_entity_poly.pdbx_strand_id
1 'polypeptide(L)'
;MITGEIKTKIDQIWDTFHVSGITNPITVLEQMTYIFFMKMLDDKQLQEEDMARDFDSEVKNPTFLVGQNWLNPVTEQEVPYESMRWSVFRHTGPENMFQMVRQNVFEFIKTIGTGEESAYSRYM
;
A
#
# COMPACT_ATOMS: atom_id res chain seq x y z
N MET A 1 -24.37 -0.41 13.10
CA MET A 1 -25.19 -0.16 11.88
C MET A 1 -24.32 0.59 10.89
N ILE A 2 -24.20 0.11 9.66
CA ILE A 2 -23.59 0.88 8.57
C ILE A 2 -24.52 2.07 8.32
N THR A 3 -24.04 3.30 8.47
CA THR A 3 -24.82 4.50 8.19
C THR A 3 -25.09 4.63 6.69
N GLY A 4 -26.15 5.35 6.30
CA GLY A 4 -26.49 5.54 4.89
C GLY A 4 -25.32 6.08 4.06
N GLU A 5 -24.50 6.95 4.64
CA GLU A 5 -23.34 7.55 3.97
C GLU A 5 -22.23 6.52 3.66
N ILE A 6 -21.93 5.60 4.59
CA ILE A 6 -20.92 4.57 4.36
C ILE A 6 -21.38 3.63 3.26
N LYS A 7 -22.66 3.26 3.26
CA LYS A 7 -23.24 2.43 2.19
C LYS A 7 -23.10 3.10 0.83
N THR A 8 -23.46 4.38 0.72
CA THR A 8 -23.33 5.14 -0.54
C THR A 8 -21.89 5.18 -1.04
N LYS A 9 -20.88 5.33 -0.17
CA LYS A 9 -19.47 5.29 -0.58
C LYS A 9 -19.06 3.91 -1.11
N ILE A 10 -19.55 2.83 -0.50
CA ILE A 10 -19.29 1.46 -0.97
C ILE A 10 -19.92 1.24 -2.35
N ASP A 11 -21.17 1.68 -2.53
CA ASP A 11 -21.89 1.56 -3.81
C ASP A 11 -21.16 2.33 -4.92
N GLN A 12 -20.63 3.53 -4.64
CA GLN A 12 -19.84 4.31 -5.60
C GLN A 12 -18.54 3.62 -6.03
N ILE A 13 -17.86 2.94 -5.10
CA ILE A 13 -16.66 2.15 -5.43
C ILE A 13 -17.05 1.01 -6.37
N TRP A 14 -18.13 0.30 -6.06
CA TRP A 14 -18.64 -0.80 -6.89
C TRP A 14 -18.99 -0.35 -8.31
N ASP A 15 -19.72 0.75 -8.45
CA ASP A 15 -20.11 1.32 -9.75
C ASP A 15 -18.87 1.70 -10.58
N THR A 16 -17.82 2.22 -9.94
CA THR A 16 -16.57 2.58 -10.61
C THR A 16 -15.87 1.36 -11.22
N PHE A 17 -15.82 0.23 -10.50
CA PHE A 17 -15.24 -1.02 -11.01
C PHE A 17 -16.08 -1.60 -12.15
N HIS A 18 -17.41 -1.54 -12.03
CA HIS A 18 -18.33 -2.02 -13.05
C HIS A 18 -18.19 -1.25 -14.38
N VAL A 19 -18.13 0.09 -14.33
CA VAL A 19 -17.91 0.94 -15.52
C VAL A 19 -16.54 0.69 -16.15
N SER A 20 -15.55 0.31 -15.33
CA SER A 20 -14.18 -0.01 -15.78
C SER A 20 -14.04 -1.41 -16.37
N GLY A 21 -15.13 -2.18 -16.49
CA GLY A 21 -15.15 -3.52 -17.09
C GLY A 21 -14.67 -4.65 -16.18
N ILE A 22 -14.38 -4.38 -14.90
CA ILE A 22 -14.05 -5.40 -13.90
C ILE A 22 -15.37 -5.87 -13.27
N THR A 23 -15.96 -6.91 -13.85
CA THR A 23 -17.27 -7.43 -13.43
C THR A 23 -17.17 -8.58 -12.44
N ASN A 24 -16.01 -9.20 -12.28
CA ASN A 24 -15.81 -10.30 -11.33
C ASN A 24 -15.66 -9.75 -9.89
N PRO A 25 -16.60 -10.04 -8.97
CA PRO A 25 -16.55 -9.56 -7.59
C PRO A 25 -15.30 -9.99 -6.82
N ILE A 26 -14.74 -11.18 -7.12
CA ILE A 26 -13.55 -11.70 -6.46
C ILE A 26 -12.34 -10.83 -6.83
N THR A 27 -12.18 -10.51 -8.12
CA THR A 27 -11.11 -9.64 -8.60
C THR A 27 -11.21 -8.24 -7.99
N VAL A 28 -12.41 -7.68 -7.87
CA VAL A 28 -12.62 -6.38 -7.19
C VAL A 28 -12.16 -6.46 -5.74
N LEU A 29 -12.54 -7.53 -5.03
CA LEU A 29 -12.15 -7.72 -3.63
C LEU A 29 -10.63 -7.86 -3.46
N GLU A 30 -9.95 -8.56 -4.37
CA GLU A 30 -8.48 -8.66 -4.38
C GLU A 30 -7.82 -7.29 -4.56
N GLN A 31 -8.25 -6.51 -5.56
CA GLN A 31 -7.70 -5.16 -5.81
C GLN A 31 -7.92 -4.23 -4.62
N MET A 32 -9.10 -4.27 -4.01
CA MET A 32 -9.39 -3.51 -2.79
C MET A 32 -8.51 -3.95 -1.62
N THR A 33 -8.31 -5.26 -1.45
CA THR A 33 -7.48 -5.81 -0.38
C THR A 33 -6.02 -5.37 -0.53
N TYR A 34 -5.48 -5.35 -1.74
CA TYR A 34 -4.14 -4.83 -2.00
C TYR A 34 -4.01 -3.35 -1.65
N ILE A 35 -5.01 -2.54 -2.03
CA ILE A 35 -5.06 -1.12 -1.66
C ILE A 35 -5.12 -0.93 -0.14
N PHE A 36 -5.96 -1.68 0.55
CA PHE A 36 -6.04 -1.60 2.01
C PHE A 36 -4.74 -2.02 2.68
N PHE A 37 -4.09 -3.06 2.17
CA PHE A 37 -2.81 -3.50 2.71
C PHE A 37 -1.72 -2.42 2.57
N MET A 38 -1.57 -1.83 1.37
CA MET A 38 -0.64 -0.73 1.12
C MET A 38 -0.88 0.44 2.09
N LYS A 39 -2.15 0.80 2.30
CA LYS A 39 -2.52 1.85 3.24
C LYS A 39 -2.22 1.48 4.69
N MET A 40 -2.58 0.27 5.13
CA MET A 40 -2.35 -0.20 6.49
C MET A 40 -0.86 -0.27 6.84
N LEU A 41 -0.03 -0.66 5.86
CA LEU A 41 1.42 -0.72 6.03
C LEU A 41 2.01 0.67 6.30
N ASP A 42 1.58 1.67 5.53
CA ASP A 42 2.01 3.06 5.71
C ASP A 42 1.43 3.69 6.99
N ASP A 43 0.15 3.44 7.30
CA ASP A 43 -0.49 3.92 8.53
C ASP A 43 0.23 3.39 9.80
N LYS A 44 0.68 2.13 9.78
CA LYS A 44 1.47 1.54 10.86
C LYS A 44 2.82 2.24 11.03
N GLN A 45 3.53 2.49 9.93
CA GLN A 45 4.80 3.22 9.95
C GLN A 45 4.61 4.65 10.49
N LEU A 46 3.56 5.36 10.05
CA LEU A 46 3.23 6.70 10.56
C LEU A 46 2.95 6.69 12.06
N GLN A 47 2.23 5.69 12.55
CA GLN A 47 1.97 5.54 13.99
C GLN A 47 3.26 5.31 14.78
N GLU A 48 4.19 4.50 14.27
CA GLU A 48 5.49 4.27 14.91
C GLU A 48 6.36 5.54 14.88
N GLU A 49 6.32 6.31 13.79
CA GLU A 49 6.97 7.62 13.67
C GLU A 49 6.40 8.66 14.64
N ASP A 50 5.07 8.70 14.82
CA ASP A 50 4.39 9.56 15.79
C ASP A 50 4.84 9.25 17.22
N MET A 51 4.82 7.96 17.60
CA MET A 51 5.29 7.54 18.92
C MET A 51 6.77 7.86 19.13
N ALA A 52 7.60 7.60 18.11
CA ALA A 52 9.03 7.90 18.16
C ALA A 52 9.28 9.39 18.44
N ARG A 53 8.52 10.29 17.79
CA ARG A 53 8.58 11.74 18.03
C ARG A 53 8.11 12.14 19.43
N ASP A 54 7.02 11.56 19.92
CA ASP A 54 6.49 11.88 21.25
C ASP A 54 7.44 11.47 22.39
N PHE A 55 8.23 10.42 22.18
CA PHE A 55 9.17 9.87 23.16
C PHE A 55 10.65 10.19 22.88
N ASP A 56 10.96 11.08 21.92
CA ASP A 56 12.32 11.43 21.48
C ASP A 56 13.21 10.18 21.25
N SER A 57 12.64 9.21 20.55
CA SER A 57 13.24 7.90 20.27
C SER A 57 13.26 7.62 18.77
N GLU A 58 13.99 6.59 18.34
CA GLU A 58 14.03 6.16 16.94
C GLU A 58 13.13 4.95 16.69
N VAL A 59 12.54 4.88 15.48
CA VAL A 59 11.81 3.69 15.04
C VAL A 59 12.81 2.54 14.89
N LYS A 60 12.63 1.47 15.66
CA LYS A 60 13.62 0.39 15.75
C LYS A 60 13.73 -0.47 14.49
N ASN A 61 12.63 -0.67 13.77
CA ASN A 61 12.58 -1.51 12.57
C ASN A 61 11.57 -0.91 11.56
N PRO A 62 11.86 0.26 10.99
CA PRO A 62 10.95 0.91 10.06
C PRO A 62 10.81 0.05 8.80
N THR A 63 9.57 -0.08 8.31
CA THR A 63 9.31 -0.75 7.03
C THR A 63 9.88 0.08 5.88
N PHE A 64 9.71 1.40 5.97
CA PHE A 64 10.21 2.36 4.99
C PHE A 64 11.40 3.11 5.59
N LEU A 65 12.60 2.87 5.06
CA LEU A 65 13.83 3.49 5.58
C LEU A 65 13.94 4.95 5.11
N VAL A 66 13.87 5.88 6.06
CA VAL A 66 13.92 7.33 5.79
C VAL A 66 15.25 7.69 5.11
N GLY A 67 15.16 8.39 3.98
CA GLY A 67 16.32 8.86 3.22
C GLY A 67 17.11 7.78 2.48
N GLN A 68 16.60 6.54 2.43
CA GLN A 68 17.24 5.45 1.69
C GLN A 68 16.44 5.06 0.43
N ASN A 69 17.13 4.33 -0.45
CA ASN A 69 16.54 3.71 -1.63
C ASN A 69 16.44 2.20 -1.45
N TRP A 70 15.34 1.64 -1.93
CA TRP A 70 15.18 0.21 -2.12
C TRP A 70 15.61 -0.17 -3.54
N LEU A 71 16.46 -1.19 -3.66
CA LEU A 71 16.83 -1.75 -4.96
C LEU A 71 15.76 -2.76 -5.38
N ASN A 72 15.02 -2.44 -6.43
CA ASN A 72 14.02 -3.34 -6.99
C ASN A 72 14.73 -4.56 -7.63
N PRO A 73 14.50 -5.80 -7.17
CA PRO A 73 15.20 -6.97 -7.68
C PRO A 73 14.75 -7.38 -9.10
N VAL A 74 13.61 -6.86 -9.58
CA VAL A 74 13.07 -7.17 -10.91
C VAL A 74 13.52 -6.16 -11.94
N THR A 75 13.50 -4.86 -11.59
CA THR A 75 13.85 -3.78 -12.52
C THR A 75 15.30 -3.30 -12.38
N GLU A 76 16.00 -3.72 -11.33
CA GLU A 76 17.36 -3.28 -10.96
C GLU A 76 17.47 -1.76 -10.76
N GLN A 77 16.35 -1.09 -10.47
CA GLN A 77 16.30 0.34 -10.23
C GLN A 77 16.29 0.66 -8.73
N GLU A 78 16.99 1.72 -8.36
CA GLU A 78 16.88 2.32 -7.04
C GLU A 78 15.62 3.17 -6.93
N VAL A 79 14.79 2.86 -5.95
CA VAL A 79 13.51 3.52 -5.70
C VAL A 79 13.50 4.06 -4.27
N PRO A 80 13.30 5.37 -4.05
CA PRO A 80 13.21 5.91 -2.69
C PRO A 80 12.10 5.23 -1.89
N TYR A 81 12.38 4.79 -0.65
CA TYR A 81 11.37 4.17 0.22
C TYR A 81 10.13 5.07 0.40
N GLU A 82 10.35 6.38 0.56
CA GLU A 82 9.28 7.38 0.68
C GLU A 82 8.32 7.36 -0.51
N SER A 83 8.83 7.15 -1.73
CA SER A 83 7.99 7.14 -2.94
C SER A 83 7.05 5.94 -3.01
N MET A 84 7.33 4.88 -2.24
CA MET A 84 6.52 3.67 -2.14
C MET A 84 5.48 3.73 -1.02
N ARG A 85 5.41 4.83 -0.26
CA ARG A 85 4.41 5.03 0.80
C ARG A 85 3.07 5.45 0.23
N TRP A 86 1.99 4.87 0.74
CA TRP A 86 0.62 5.19 0.32
C TRP A 86 0.31 6.68 0.44
N SER A 87 0.70 7.31 1.55
CA SER A 87 0.57 8.75 1.81
C SER A 87 1.26 9.63 0.77
N VAL A 88 2.27 9.12 0.06
CA VAL A 88 3.01 9.84 -0.98
C VAL A 88 2.41 9.58 -2.36
N PHE A 89 2.40 8.33 -2.82
CA PHE A 89 2.03 8.04 -4.21
C PHE A 89 0.55 8.29 -4.51
N ARG A 90 -0.35 8.30 -3.51
CA ARG A 90 -1.78 8.60 -3.71
C ARG A 90 -2.03 10.02 -4.23
N HIS A 91 -1.07 10.92 -4.07
CA HIS A 91 -1.13 12.30 -4.54
C HIS A 91 -0.45 12.49 -5.91
N THR A 92 0.13 11.42 -6.46
CA THR A 92 0.67 11.44 -7.82
C THR A 92 -0.44 11.30 -8.86
N GLY A 93 -0.17 11.73 -10.10
CA GLY A 93 -1.13 11.55 -11.19
C GLY A 93 -1.47 10.07 -11.43
N PRO A 94 -2.67 9.72 -11.94
CA PRO A 94 -3.15 8.34 -12.05
C PRO A 94 -2.17 7.38 -12.73
N GLU A 95 -1.53 7.82 -13.82
CA GLU A 95 -0.53 7.02 -14.54
C GLU A 95 0.69 6.73 -13.68
N ASN A 96 1.27 7.74 -13.04
CA ASN A 96 2.45 7.57 -12.19
C ASN A 96 2.13 6.70 -10.98
N MET A 97 0.94 6.87 -10.39
CA MET A 97 0.47 6.02 -9.29
C MET A 97 0.39 4.57 -9.74
N PHE A 98 -0.22 4.31 -10.89
CA PHE A 98 -0.34 2.97 -11.44
C PHE A 98 1.02 2.32 -11.70
N GLN A 99 1.95 3.04 -12.33
CA GLN A 99 3.30 2.53 -12.59
C GLN A 99 4.07 2.28 -11.28
N MET A 100 4.00 3.20 -10.32
CA MET A 100 4.66 3.06 -9.01
C MET A 100 4.17 1.80 -8.29
N VAL A 101 2.84 1.63 -8.20
CA VAL A 101 2.23 0.48 -7.52
C VAL A 101 2.60 -0.82 -8.23
N ARG A 102 2.41 -0.87 -9.55
CA ARG A 102 2.63 -2.06 -10.37
C ARG A 102 4.09 -2.52 -10.40
N GLN A 103 5.03 -1.59 -10.53
CA GLN A 103 6.44 -1.91 -10.75
C GLN A 103 7.22 -2.05 -9.45
N ASN A 104 6.90 -1.24 -8.43
CA ASN A 104 7.74 -1.11 -7.24
C ASN A 104 7.02 -1.57 -5.97
N VAL A 105 5.85 -1.01 -5.66
CA VAL A 105 5.19 -1.26 -4.36
C VAL A 105 4.82 -2.73 -4.18
N PHE A 106 4.29 -3.39 -5.21
CA PHE A 106 4.00 -4.82 -5.14
C PHE A 106 5.24 -5.69 -4.92
N GLU A 107 6.30 -5.45 -5.69
CA GLU A 107 7.54 -6.20 -5.55
C GLU A 107 8.18 -5.96 -4.18
N PHE A 108 8.14 -4.72 -3.69
CA PHE A 108 8.59 -4.37 -2.35
C PHE A 108 7.82 -5.15 -1.27
N ILE A 109 6.48 -5.15 -1.33
CA ILE A 109 5.65 -5.85 -0.34
C ILE A 109 5.95 -7.35 -0.29
N LYS A 110 6.20 -7.99 -1.44
CA LYS A 110 6.59 -9.40 -1.50
C LYS A 110 7.89 -9.67 -0.72
N THR A 111 8.83 -8.72 -0.72
CA THR A 111 10.10 -8.85 0.03
C THR A 111 9.95 -8.71 1.54
N ILE A 112 8.95 -7.98 2.04
CA ILE A 112 8.70 -7.83 3.49
C ILE A 112 8.21 -9.17 4.09
N GLY A 113 7.52 -9.98 3.29
CA GLY A 113 6.85 -11.21 3.74
C GLY A 113 7.72 -12.48 3.78
N THR A 114 9.04 -12.39 3.62
CA THR A 114 9.93 -13.57 3.62
C THR A 114 10.32 -14.09 5.02
N GLY A 115 9.82 -13.48 6.09
CA GLY A 115 9.90 -14.03 7.46
C GLY A 115 8.72 -14.97 7.76
N GLU A 116 8.95 -16.02 8.57
CA GLU A 116 8.05 -17.18 8.81
C GLU A 116 6.60 -16.87 9.24
N GLU A 117 6.23 -15.62 9.52
CA GLU A 117 4.90 -15.22 10.02
C GLU A 117 4.09 -14.28 9.11
N SER A 118 4.50 -13.98 7.87
CA SER A 118 3.66 -13.14 7.00
C SER A 118 2.64 -13.97 6.22
N ALA A 119 1.37 -13.94 6.64
CA ALA A 119 0.28 -14.56 5.87
C ALA A 119 0.15 -13.99 4.44
N TYR A 120 0.70 -12.80 4.17
CA TYR A 120 0.52 -12.06 2.93
C TYR A 120 1.43 -12.49 1.79
N SER A 121 2.66 -12.94 2.06
CA SER A 121 3.55 -13.49 1.02
C SER A 121 3.00 -14.76 0.37
N ARG A 122 1.99 -15.39 0.97
CA ARG A 122 1.33 -16.58 0.40
C ARG A 122 0.21 -16.26 -0.59
N TYR A 123 -0.35 -15.05 -0.56
CA TYR A 123 -1.51 -14.65 -1.36
C TYR A 123 -1.21 -13.50 -2.35
N MET A 124 0.04 -13.03 -2.41
CA MET A 124 0.58 -12.11 -3.42
C MET A 124 1.63 -12.80 -4.28
#